data_AF-D4JUS9-F1
#
_entry.id   AF-D4JUS9-F1
#
_cell.length_a   1.000
_cell.length_b   1.000
_cell.length_c   1.000
_cell.angle_alpha   90.00
_cell.angle_beta   90.00
_cell.angle_gamma   90.00
#
_symmetry.space_group_name_H-M   'P 1'
#
loop_
_entity.id
_entity.type
_entity.pdbx_description
1 polymer ?
#
loop_
_entity_poly.entity_id
_entity_poly.type
_entity_poly.pdbx_seq_one_letter_code
_entity_poly.pdbx_strand_id
1 'polypeptide(L)' 'MPLTFSVKPDSIYRIWFGFAEYSGDEITPPEITPIVRKGFTVIEWGGAVLD' A
#
# COMPACT_ATOMS: atom_id res chain seq x y z
N MET A 1 11.29 0.37 -11.67
CA MET A 1 12.68 0.58 -11.19
C MET A 1 12.74 0.15 -9.73
N PRO A 2 13.65 -0.75 -9.34
CA PRO A 2 13.84 -1.07 -7.92
C PRO A 2 14.38 0.17 -7.18
N LEU A 3 13.79 0.51 -6.04
CA LEU A 3 14.33 1.54 -5.15
C LEU A 3 15.52 0.95 -4.38
N THR A 4 16.61 1.70 -4.31
CA THR A 4 17.80 1.34 -3.54
C THR A 4 18.03 2.38 -2.46
N PHE A 5 18.33 1.92 -1.25
CA PHE A 5 18.57 2.80 -0.11
C PHE A 5 20.04 2.70 0.32
N SER A 6 20.68 3.84 0.56
CA SER A 6 22.04 3.90 1.12
C SER A 6 22.10 3.45 2.58
N VAL A 7 20.99 3.57 3.30
CA VAL A 7 20.80 3.10 4.68
C VAL A 7 19.59 2.17 4.70
N LYS A 8 19.66 1.07 5.46
CA LYS A 8 18.55 0.12 5.58
C LYS A 8 17.37 0.77 6.32
N PRO A 9 16.14 0.75 5.78
CA PRO A 9 14.96 1.20 6.51
C PRO A 9 14.63 0.33 7.72
N ASP A 10 14.21 0.96 8.80
CA ASP A 10 13.69 0.34 10.02
C ASP A 10 12.28 -0.26 9.81
N SER A 11 11.53 0.26 8.84
CA SER A 11 10.22 -0.26 8.44
C SER A 11 9.98 -0.01 6.95
N ILE A 12 9.45 -1.01 6.24
CA ILE A 12 9.07 -0.89 4.82
C ILE A 12 7.64 -1.38 4.68
N TYR A 13 6.78 -0.53 4.12
CA TYR A 13 5.39 -0.85 3.82
C TYR A 13 5.13 -0.69 2.32
N ARG A 14 4.43 -1.66 1.73
CA ARG A 14 3.98 -1.65 0.33
C ARG A 14 2.47 -1.63 0.29
N ILE A 15 1.91 -0.61 -0.32
CA ILE A 15 0.47 -0.40 -0.43
C ILE A 15 0.11 -0.46 -1.91
N TRP A 16 -0.81 -1.35 -2.27
CA TRP A 16 -1.31 -1.46 -3.63
C TRP A 16 -2.80 -1.17 -3.66
N PHE A 17 -3.21 -0.27 -4.55
CA PHE A 17 -4.60 0.08 -4.77
C PHE A 17 -5.12 -0.59 -6.05
N GLY A 18 -6.21 -1.34 -5.94
CA GLY A 18 -7.00 -1.77 -7.08
C GLY A 18 -8.17 -0.83 -7.28
N PHE A 19 -8.35 -0.32 -8.50
CA PHE A 19 -9.50 0.52 -8.85
C PHE A 19 -10.40 -0.27 -9.80
N ALA A 20 -11.64 -0.55 -9.40
CA ALA A 20 -12.61 -1.26 -10.22
C ALA A 20 -13.83 -0.37 -10.47
N GLU A 21 -14.54 -0.61 -11.57
CA GLU A 21 -15.83 0.02 -11.82
C GLU A 21 -16.84 -0.41 -10.74
N TYR A 22 -17.65 0.53 -10.27
CA TYR A 22 -18.64 0.25 -9.25
C TYR A 22 -19.86 -0.45 -9.88
N SER A 23 -20.05 -1.72 -9.54
CA SER A 23 -21.14 -2.58 -10.05
C SER A 23 -22.47 -2.44 -9.30
N GLY A 24 -22.54 -1.61 -8.25
CA GLY A 24 -23.72 -1.50 -7.39
C GLY A 24 -23.80 -2.55 -6.28
N ASP A 25 -22.79 -3.41 -6.16
CA ASP A 25 -22.67 -4.41 -5.10
C ASP A 25 -22.37 -3.79 -3.73
N GLU A 26 -22.64 -4.54 -2.66
CA GLU A 26 -22.35 -4.12 -1.30
C GLU A 26 -20.83 -4.03 -1.06
N ILE A 27 -20.35 -2.84 -0.69
CA ILE A 27 -18.93 -2.62 -0.42
C ILE A 27 -18.60 -3.20 0.96
N THR A 28 -17.79 -4.26 0.98
CA THR A 28 -17.26 -4.80 2.22
C THR A 28 -16.29 -3.78 2.84
N PRO A 29 -16.52 -3.30 4.08
CA PRO A 29 -15.59 -2.41 4.75
C PRO A 29 -14.21 -3.08 4.88
N PRO A 30 -13.11 -2.38 4.56
CA PRO A 30 -11.79 -2.96 4.67
C PRO A 30 -11.42 -3.19 6.13
N GLU A 31 -10.69 -4.28 6.39
CA GLU A 31 -10.04 -4.46 7.68
C GLU A 31 -8.84 -3.50 7.79
N ILE A 32 -8.86 -2.62 8.79
CA ILE A 32 -7.78 -1.67 9.02
C ILE A 32 -6.69 -2.35 9.85
N THR A 33 -5.60 -2.76 9.19
CA THR A 33 -4.38 -3.16 9.90
C THR A 33 -3.49 -1.94 10.13
N PRO A 34 -3.25 -1.53 11.40
CA PRO A 34 -2.45 -0.34 11.70
C PRO A 34 -0.97 -0.52 11.32
N ILE A 35 -0.40 0.53 10.72
CA ILE A 35 1.00 0.60 10.32
C ILE A 35 1.83 1.16 11.48
N VAL A 36 2.80 0.38 11.98
CA VAL A 36 3.71 0.80 13.06
C VAL A 36 5.00 1.36 12.47
N ARG A 37 5.13 2.68 12.45
CA ARG A 37 6.33 3.36 11.93
C ARG A 37 7.43 3.38 12.99
N LYS A 38 8.63 2.93 12.63
CA LYS A 38 9.84 3.00 13.48
C LYS A 38 10.95 3.66 12.67
N GLY A 39 11.70 4.57 13.29
CA GLY A 39 12.89 5.19 12.71
C GLY A 39 12.73 5.63 11.25
N PHE A 40 13.68 5.26 10.40
CA PHE A 40 13.61 5.47 8.96
C PHE A 40 12.59 4.50 8.35
N THR A 41 11.39 5.01 8.06
CA THR A 41 10.31 4.24 7.43
C THR A 41 10.17 4.58 5.95
N VAL A 42 10.08 3.55 5.11
CA VAL A 42 9.77 3.65 3.68
C VAL A 42 8.33 3.20 3.45
N ILE A 43 7.58 4.00 2.68
CA ILE A 43 6.27 3.61 2.17
C ILE A 43 6.34 3.65 0.64
N GLU A 44 6.17 2.48 0.04
CA GLU A 44 5.97 2.32 -1.40
C GLU A 44 4.47 2.19 -1.63
N TRP A 45 3.92 3.00 -2.52
CA TRP A 45 2.52 2.93 -2.88
C TRP A 45 2.35 2.98 -4.40
N GLY A 46 1.33 2.29 -4.88
CA GLY A 46 1.01 2.22 -6.30
C GLY A 46 -0.37 1.61 -6.48
N GLY A 47 -0.78 1.43 -7.73
CA GLY A 47 -2.06 0.80 -8.03
C GLY A 47 -2.28 0.59 -9.51
N ALA A 48 -3.38 -0.07 -9.81
CA ALA A 48 -3.83 -0.30 -11.18
C ALA A 48 -5.36 -0.27 -11.25
N VAL A 49 -5.87 0.15 -12.41
CA VAL A 49 -7.25 -0.14 -12.80
C VAL A 49 -7.35 -1.65 -13.01
N LEU A 50 -8.34 -2.27 -12.40
CA LEU A 50 -8.64 -3.69 -12.53
C LEU A 50 -9.62 -3.85 -13.70
N ASP A 51 -9.36 -4.83 -14.56
CA ASP A 51 -10.24 -5.22 -15.67
C ASP A 51 -11.53 -5.89 -15.16
#